data_AF-A0A218QF32-F1
#
_entry.id   AF-A0A218QF32-F1
#
_cell.length_a   1.000
_cell.length_b   1.000
_cell.length_c   1.000
_cell.angle_alpha   90.00
_cell.angle_beta   90.00
_cell.angle_gamma   90.00
#
_symmetry.space_group_name_H-M   'P 1'
#
loop_
_entity.id
_entity.type
_entity.pdbx_description
1 polymer ?
#
loop_
_entity_poly.entity_id
_entity_poly.type
_entity_poly.pdbx_seq_one_letter_code
_entity_poly.pdbx_strand_id
1 'polypeptide(L)'
;MMAENFILRKSIGEEELLTLLPQAENIDYWLALNPNSTISDQPFQGFSKLSAVKKEELDDYALQLREEGYFQTSELIPTATIQEMRSCIENVKKAGFPPTFALVYDVFYQAFSHFDSIFTGILGANYKLIPNFWVYYIETNDNGKGFEPHRDAEYIGDNLKRSPFCQVGCGDKSKASCC
;
A
#
# COMPACT_ATOMS: atom_id res chain seq x y z
N MET A 1 -19.87 -31.04 -18.73
CA MET A 1 -19.02 -30.66 -17.59
C MET A 1 -19.22 -29.17 -17.39
N MET A 2 -19.89 -28.76 -16.32
CA MET A 2 -19.92 -27.34 -15.95
C MET A 2 -18.63 -27.07 -15.17
N ALA A 3 -17.87 -26.06 -15.60
CA ALA A 3 -16.69 -25.63 -14.87
C ALA A 3 -17.12 -25.20 -13.46
N GLU A 4 -16.47 -25.72 -12.43
CA GLU A 4 -16.68 -25.23 -11.07
C GLU A 4 -16.15 -23.79 -11.03
N ASN A 5 -17.06 -22.84 -10.78
CA ASN A 5 -16.71 -21.43 -10.62
C ASN A 5 -15.96 -21.28 -9.28
N PHE A 6 -14.63 -21.17 -9.32
CA PHE A 6 -13.84 -20.90 -8.13
C PHE A 6 -14.01 -19.43 -7.74
N ILE A 7 -14.70 -19.19 -6.63
CA ILE A 7 -14.77 -17.86 -6.03
C ILE A 7 -13.43 -17.61 -5.32
N LEU A 8 -12.56 -16.82 -5.96
CA LEU A 8 -11.42 -16.23 -5.29
C LEU A 8 -11.93 -15.24 -4.24
N ARG A 9 -11.32 -15.23 -3.04
CA ARG A 9 -11.79 -14.56 -1.81
C ARG A 9 -12.64 -13.28 -2.06
N LYS A 10 -13.88 -13.32 -1.57
CA LYS A 10 -14.82 -12.20 -1.38
C LYS A 10 -15.00 -11.23 -2.57
N SER A 11 -15.70 -11.69 -3.62
CA SER A 11 -16.63 -10.91 -4.48
C SER A 11 -16.34 -10.81 -5.98
N ILE A 12 -15.24 -11.37 -6.50
CA ILE A 12 -14.99 -11.35 -7.96
C ILE A 12 -14.91 -12.79 -8.48
N GLY A 13 -15.72 -13.08 -9.50
CA GLY A 13 -15.69 -14.39 -10.16
C GLY A 13 -14.43 -14.56 -11.00
N GLU A 14 -13.86 -15.77 -11.04
CA GLU A 14 -12.71 -16.09 -11.89
C GLU A 14 -12.97 -15.73 -13.36
N GLU A 15 -14.15 -16.09 -13.88
CA GLU A 15 -14.57 -15.78 -15.26
C GLU A 15 -14.55 -14.28 -15.55
N GLU A 16 -14.98 -13.44 -14.60
CA GLU A 16 -14.97 -11.98 -14.75
C GLU A 16 -13.53 -11.44 -14.84
N LEU A 17 -12.63 -11.94 -13.99
CA LEU A 17 -11.21 -11.57 -14.04
C LEU A 17 -10.54 -11.99 -15.35
N LEU A 18 -10.87 -13.17 -15.86
CA LEU A 18 -10.32 -13.66 -17.13
C LEU A 18 -10.68 -12.73 -18.29
N THR A 19 -11.86 -12.09 -18.27
CA THR A 19 -12.24 -11.12 -19.30
C THR A 19 -11.37 -9.85 -19.30
N LEU A 20 -10.71 -9.55 -18.17
CA LEU A 20 -9.86 -8.36 -18.00
C LEU A 20 -8.39 -8.60 -18.36
N LEU A 21 -7.99 -9.86 -18.61
CA LEU A 21 -6.59 -10.19 -18.92
C LEU A 21 -6.00 -9.39 -20.09
N PRO A 22 -6.71 -9.20 -21.24
CA PRO A 22 -6.16 -8.43 -22.35
C PRO A 22 -5.83 -6.97 -21.97
N GLN A 23 -6.63 -6.37 -21.09
CA GLN A 23 -6.39 -5.02 -20.58
C GLN A 23 -5.28 -5.02 -19.52
N ALA A 24 -5.21 -6.06 -18.68
CA ALA A 24 -4.20 -6.18 -17.63
C ALA A 24 -2.77 -6.17 -18.18
N GLU A 25 -2.56 -6.81 -19.34
CA GLU A 25 -1.26 -6.90 -20.01
C GLU A 25 -0.95 -5.68 -20.90
N ASN A 26 -1.87 -4.72 -21.02
CA ASN A 26 -1.72 -3.56 -21.90
C ASN A 26 -1.31 -2.31 -21.12
N ILE A 27 -0.05 -1.88 -21.27
CA ILE A 27 0.45 -0.67 -20.62
C ILE A 27 -0.31 0.60 -21.05
N ASP A 28 -0.71 0.71 -22.31
CA ASP A 28 -1.45 1.88 -22.82
C ASP A 28 -2.83 2.00 -22.17
N TYR A 29 -3.45 0.86 -21.82
CA TYR A 29 -4.70 0.84 -21.09
C TYR A 29 -4.55 1.47 -19.70
N TRP A 30 -3.49 1.09 -18.97
CA TRP A 30 -3.22 1.64 -17.64
C TRP A 30 -2.88 3.13 -17.69
N LEU A 31 -2.05 3.55 -18.64
CA LEU A 31 -1.74 4.97 -18.86
C LEU A 31 -2.99 5.78 -19.22
N ALA A 32 -3.91 5.23 -20.02
CA ALA A 32 -5.18 5.88 -20.33
C ALA A 32 -6.13 5.94 -19.12
N LEU A 33 -6.08 4.93 -18.23
CA LEU A 33 -6.91 4.86 -17.04
C LEU A 33 -6.53 5.90 -15.99
N ASN A 34 -5.23 6.20 -15.84
CA ASN A 34 -4.71 7.24 -14.96
C ASN A 34 -3.68 8.13 -15.70
N PRO A 35 -4.13 9.10 -16.51
CA PRO A 35 -3.25 9.87 -17.39
C PRO A 35 -2.29 10.83 -16.67
N ASN A 36 -2.52 11.09 -15.38
CA ASN A 36 -1.64 11.92 -14.55
C ASN A 36 -0.62 11.10 -13.76
N SER A 37 -0.72 9.76 -13.83
CA SER A 37 0.17 8.84 -13.12
C SER A 37 1.21 8.27 -14.07
N THR A 38 2.30 7.75 -13.51
CA THR A 38 3.41 7.20 -14.29
C THR A 38 3.57 5.70 -14.08
N ILE A 39 4.08 5.03 -15.11
CA ILE A 39 4.52 3.63 -15.09
C ILE A 39 5.90 3.61 -15.74
N SER A 40 6.92 3.21 -15.00
CA SER A 40 8.29 3.16 -15.50
C SER A 40 9.03 1.90 -15.08
N ASP A 41 10.15 1.63 -15.77
CA ASP A 41 11.07 0.56 -15.36
C ASP A 41 11.82 0.88 -14.07
N GLN A 42 11.67 2.09 -13.53
CA GLN A 42 12.40 2.61 -12.38
C GLN A 42 11.45 3.33 -11.41
N PRO A 43 10.46 2.63 -10.83
CA PRO A 43 9.41 3.25 -10.00
C PRO A 43 9.96 3.80 -8.67
N PHE A 44 11.20 3.44 -8.31
CA PHE A 44 11.95 3.97 -7.19
C PHE A 44 12.95 5.07 -7.61
N GLN A 45 12.79 5.72 -8.77
CA GLN A 45 13.58 6.89 -9.15
C GLN A 45 12.73 8.17 -9.08
N GLY A 46 13.38 9.33 -9.00
CA GLY A 46 12.69 10.63 -8.90
C GLY A 46 12.45 11.12 -7.46
N PHE A 47 13.09 10.51 -6.46
CA PHE A 47 12.96 10.92 -5.07
C PHE A 47 13.48 12.35 -4.84
N SER A 48 12.65 13.19 -4.24
CA SER A 48 13.15 14.36 -3.53
C SER A 48 13.72 13.89 -2.19
N LYS A 49 14.95 14.28 -1.85
CA LYS A 49 15.47 14.11 -0.48
C LYS A 49 14.58 14.94 0.45
N LEU A 50 13.74 14.26 1.21
CA LEU A 50 12.84 14.92 2.15
C LEU A 50 13.56 15.27 3.43
N SER A 51 12.96 16.22 4.15
CA SER A 51 13.46 16.76 5.41
C SER A 51 13.78 15.66 6.40
N ALA A 52 14.97 15.74 6.99
CA ALA A 52 15.39 14.81 8.04
C ALA A 52 14.44 14.88 9.24
N VAL A 53 13.98 13.72 9.70
CA VAL A 53 13.26 13.58 10.96
C VAL A 53 14.26 13.83 12.11
N LYS A 54 13.82 14.51 13.16
CA LYS A 54 14.72 14.85 14.28
C LYS A 54 15.14 13.58 15.01
N LYS A 55 16.32 13.62 15.62
CA LYS A 55 16.88 12.43 16.30
C LYS A 55 16.00 11.98 17.46
N GLU A 56 15.40 12.92 18.18
CA GLU A 56 14.50 12.68 19.30
C GLU A 56 13.24 11.95 18.84
N GLU A 57 12.63 12.38 17.73
CA GLU A 57 11.45 11.72 17.15
C GLU A 57 11.76 10.28 16.71
N LEU A 58 12.96 10.04 16.15
CA LEU A 58 13.40 8.70 15.78
C LEU A 58 13.60 7.79 17.00
N ASP A 59 14.10 8.32 18.12
CA ASP A 59 14.26 7.55 19.36
C ASP A 59 12.89 7.17 19.94
N ASP A 60 11.93 8.10 19.92
CA ASP A 60 10.56 7.84 20.35
C ASP A 60 9.90 6.75 19.49
N TYR A 61 10.00 6.84 18.16
CA TYR A 61 9.46 5.81 17.26
C TYR A 61 10.12 4.45 17.48
N ALA A 62 11.44 4.41 17.71
CA ALA A 62 12.16 3.17 17.98
C ALA A 62 11.75 2.55 19.33
N LEU A 63 11.46 3.38 20.34
CA LEU A 63 10.95 2.92 21.63
C LEU A 63 9.54 2.37 21.51
N GLN A 64 8.62 3.10 20.87
CA GLN A 64 7.24 2.66 20.62
C GLN A 64 7.18 1.36 19.83
N LEU A 65 7.98 1.24 18.75
CA LEU A 65 8.04 0.00 17.99
C LEU A 65 8.49 -1.20 18.85
N ARG A 66 9.39 -0.99 19.81
CA ARG A 66 9.89 -2.04 20.70
C ARG A 66 8.89 -2.42 21.78
N GLU A 67 8.22 -1.44 22.37
CA GLU A 67 7.36 -1.65 23.54
C GLU A 67 5.91 -1.96 23.14
N GLU A 68 5.40 -1.31 22.09
CA GLU A 68 4.01 -1.41 21.65
C GLU A 68 3.85 -2.23 20.36
N GLY A 69 4.93 -2.45 19.61
CA GLY A 69 4.90 -3.17 18.34
C GLY A 69 4.41 -2.33 17.14
N TYR A 70 4.13 -1.05 17.34
CA TYR A 70 3.78 -0.08 16.29
C TYR A 70 4.19 1.34 16.72
N PHE A 71 4.20 2.27 15.77
CA PHE A 71 4.27 3.71 16.03
C PHE A 71 3.48 4.45 14.94
N GLN A 72 3.16 5.72 15.18
CA GLN A 72 2.49 6.58 14.21
C GLN A 72 3.32 7.83 13.96
N THR A 73 3.50 8.17 12.69
CA THR A 73 4.19 9.40 12.28
C THR A 73 3.20 10.56 12.16
N SER A 74 3.73 11.78 12.13
CA SER A 74 3.02 12.90 11.52
C SER A 74 2.82 12.68 10.00
N GLU A 75 2.09 13.57 9.34
CA GLU A 75 1.89 13.51 7.89
C GLU A 75 3.23 13.72 7.16
N LEU A 76 3.74 12.67 6.51
CA LEU A 76 5.01 12.69 5.77
C LEU A 76 4.84 12.77 4.25
N ILE A 77 3.74 12.20 3.75
CA ILE A 77 3.46 12.12 2.32
C ILE A 77 2.65 13.37 1.92
N PRO A 78 3.08 14.13 0.89
CA PRO A 78 2.36 15.27 0.37
C PRO A 78 0.92 14.91 0.01
N THR A 79 0.00 15.84 0.27
CA THR A 79 -1.41 15.68 -0.06
C THR A 79 -1.63 15.35 -1.54
N ALA A 80 -0.84 15.94 -2.44
CA ALA A 80 -0.91 15.66 -3.88
C ALA A 80 -0.59 14.18 -4.20
N THR A 81 0.44 13.62 -3.59
CA THR A 81 0.82 12.21 -3.74
C THR A 81 -0.28 11.29 -3.20
N ILE A 82 -0.86 11.60 -2.04
CA ILE A 82 -1.99 10.85 -1.49
C ILE A 82 -3.22 10.92 -2.41
N GLN A 83 -3.50 12.08 -3.00
CA GLN A 83 -4.61 12.26 -3.93
C GLN A 83 -4.39 11.45 -5.21
N GLU A 84 -3.18 11.44 -5.77
CA GLU A 84 -2.84 10.62 -6.93
C GLU A 84 -2.99 9.13 -6.63
N MET A 85 -2.46 8.64 -5.50
CA MET A 85 -2.63 7.26 -5.04
C MET A 85 -4.12 6.90 -4.94
N ARG A 86 -4.94 7.78 -4.32
CA ARG A 86 -6.39 7.58 -4.20
C ARG A 86 -7.05 7.47 -5.57
N SER A 87 -6.76 8.40 -6.49
CA SER A 87 -7.32 8.39 -7.84
C SER A 87 -6.97 7.11 -8.59
N CYS A 88 -5.73 6.63 -8.47
CA CYS A 88 -5.31 5.34 -9.06
C CYS A 88 -6.18 4.19 -8.55
N ILE A 89 -6.35 4.08 -7.23
CA ILE A 89 -7.14 3.00 -6.60
C ILE A 89 -8.61 3.07 -7.06
N GLU A 90 -9.21 4.26 -7.01
CA GLU A 90 -10.61 4.46 -7.37
C GLU A 90 -10.87 4.15 -8.85
N ASN A 91 -9.99 4.60 -9.75
CA ASN A 91 -10.13 4.35 -11.19
C ASN A 91 -9.93 2.87 -11.53
N VAL A 92 -8.95 2.20 -10.91
CA VAL A 92 -8.71 0.76 -11.06
C VAL A 92 -9.94 -0.05 -10.62
N LYS A 93 -10.46 0.25 -9.43
CA LYS A 93 -11.68 -0.39 -8.91
C LYS A 93 -12.88 -0.13 -9.81
N LYS A 94 -13.07 1.11 -10.28
CA LYS A 94 -14.17 1.48 -11.19
C LYS A 94 -14.09 0.77 -12.53
N ALA A 95 -12.88 0.46 -13.00
CA ALA A 95 -12.64 -0.34 -14.21
C ALA A 95 -12.88 -1.85 -14.01
N GLY A 96 -13.25 -2.30 -12.81
CA GLY A 96 -13.57 -3.69 -12.50
C GLY A 96 -12.39 -4.52 -11.99
N PHE A 97 -11.19 -3.92 -11.86
CA PHE A 97 -10.02 -4.62 -11.35
C PHE A 97 -9.98 -4.67 -9.82
N PRO A 98 -9.37 -5.70 -9.23
CA PRO A 98 -9.00 -5.68 -7.81
C PRO A 98 -8.13 -4.47 -7.49
N PRO A 99 -8.35 -3.76 -6.36
CA PRO A 99 -7.58 -2.56 -5.99
C PRO A 99 -6.05 -2.75 -5.99
N THR A 100 -5.56 -3.96 -5.72
CA THR A 100 -4.13 -4.29 -5.75
C THR A 100 -3.47 -4.04 -7.11
N PHE A 101 -4.24 -4.05 -8.21
CA PHE A 101 -3.72 -3.69 -9.53
C PHE A 101 -3.31 -2.22 -9.64
N ALA A 102 -3.71 -1.34 -8.70
CA ALA A 102 -3.19 0.03 -8.64
C ALA A 102 -1.67 0.09 -8.39
N LEU A 103 -1.06 -0.99 -7.88
CA LEU A 103 0.39 -1.07 -7.68
C LEU A 103 1.19 -1.07 -8.99
N VAL A 104 0.56 -1.06 -10.17
CA VAL A 104 1.29 -0.84 -11.43
C VAL A 104 1.85 0.58 -11.57
N TYR A 105 1.31 1.57 -10.84
CA TYR A 105 1.73 2.97 -10.94
C TYR A 105 2.90 3.29 -10.00
N ASP A 106 3.83 4.10 -10.48
CA ASP A 106 5.08 4.45 -9.79
C ASP A 106 4.82 5.17 -8.44
N VAL A 107 3.73 5.93 -8.34
CA VAL A 107 3.39 6.75 -7.15
C VAL A 107 3.37 5.94 -5.84
N PHE A 108 2.97 4.66 -5.89
CA PHE A 108 2.94 3.78 -4.73
C PHE A 108 4.34 3.42 -4.22
N TYR A 109 5.30 3.35 -5.13
CA TYR A 109 6.70 3.07 -4.81
C TYR A 109 7.44 4.34 -4.40
N GLN A 110 7.15 5.45 -5.09
CA GLN A 110 7.70 6.77 -4.77
C GLN A 110 7.27 7.24 -3.38
N ALA A 111 6.05 6.92 -2.94
CA ALA A 111 5.58 7.25 -1.59
C ALA A 111 6.50 6.70 -0.48
N PHE A 112 7.21 5.57 -0.70
CA PHE A 112 8.10 5.00 0.32
C PHE A 112 9.33 5.86 0.61
N SER A 113 9.76 6.74 -0.29
CA SER A 113 10.91 7.62 0.00
C SER A 113 10.63 8.61 1.12
N HIS A 114 9.35 8.88 1.40
CA HIS A 114 8.94 9.74 2.51
C HIS A 114 9.26 9.13 3.89
N PHE A 115 9.57 7.83 3.94
CA PHE A 115 9.91 7.12 5.17
C PHE A 115 11.38 6.74 5.25
N ASP A 116 12.21 7.04 4.24
CA ASP A 116 13.62 6.59 4.17
C ASP A 116 14.43 7.00 5.41
N SER A 117 14.30 8.24 5.86
CA SER A 117 14.99 8.71 7.08
C SER A 117 14.54 7.98 8.35
N ILE A 118 13.26 7.61 8.42
CA ILE A 118 12.70 6.86 9.55
C ILE A 118 13.18 5.41 9.52
N PHE A 119 13.05 4.74 8.37
CA PHE A 119 13.51 3.37 8.21
C PHE A 119 15.01 3.26 8.42
N THR A 120 15.80 4.17 7.87
CA THR A 120 17.25 4.24 8.12
C THR A 120 17.55 4.46 9.60
N GLY A 121 16.79 5.34 10.28
CA GLY A 121 16.98 5.63 11.70
C GLY A 121 16.67 4.45 12.62
N ILE A 122 15.60 3.69 12.32
CA ILE A 122 15.12 2.60 13.19
C ILE A 122 15.74 1.25 12.82
N LEU A 123 15.84 0.95 11.52
CA LEU A 123 16.27 -0.35 10.99
C LEU A 123 17.75 -0.36 10.56
N GLY A 124 18.36 0.82 10.45
CA GLY A 124 19.73 1.01 9.98
C GLY A 124 19.81 1.22 8.46
N ALA A 125 20.94 1.79 8.00
CA ALA A 125 21.16 2.19 6.60
C ALA A 125 21.13 1.05 5.57
N ASN A 126 21.15 -0.21 6.02
CA ASN A 126 21.13 -1.39 5.14
C ASN A 126 19.75 -2.07 5.10
N TYR A 127 18.69 -1.41 5.58
CA TYR A 127 17.34 -1.94 5.51
C TYR A 127 16.96 -2.29 4.05
N LYS A 128 16.05 -3.24 3.91
CA LYS A 128 15.52 -3.68 2.62
C LYS A 128 14.01 -3.57 2.62
N LEU A 129 13.47 -3.08 1.52
CA LEU A 129 12.04 -3.19 1.25
C LEU A 129 11.76 -4.60 0.76
N ILE A 130 10.89 -5.31 1.47
CA ILE A 130 10.39 -6.62 1.07
C ILE A 130 9.06 -6.36 0.35
N PRO A 131 8.90 -6.78 -0.92
CA PRO A 131 7.68 -6.56 -1.69
C PRO A 131 6.57 -7.48 -1.18
N ASN A 132 5.95 -7.11 -0.06
CA ASN A 132 4.72 -7.69 0.46
C ASN A 132 3.65 -6.58 0.48
N PHE A 133 3.32 -6.09 -0.71
CA PHE A 133 2.43 -4.94 -0.88
C PHE A 133 1.00 -5.39 -1.06
N TRP A 134 0.07 -4.60 -0.49
CA TRP A 134 -1.34 -4.81 -0.68
C TRP A 134 -2.09 -3.48 -0.67
N VAL A 135 -3.18 -3.41 -1.43
CA VAL A 135 -4.10 -2.25 -1.41
C VAL A 135 -5.43 -2.73 -0.86
N TYR A 136 -5.84 -2.15 0.25
CA TYR A 136 -7.15 -2.36 0.84
C TYR A 136 -8.07 -1.19 0.49
N TYR A 137 -9.24 -1.49 -0.07
CA TYR A 137 -10.29 -0.52 -0.30
C TYR A 137 -11.47 -0.87 0.61
N ILE A 138 -11.80 0.05 1.52
CA ILE A 138 -12.96 -0.07 2.42
C ILE A 138 -14.01 0.90 1.91
N GLU A 139 -15.21 0.39 1.60
CA GLU A 139 -16.34 1.23 1.20
C GLU A 139 -16.67 2.22 2.32
N THR A 140 -17.06 3.44 1.93
CA THR A 140 -17.43 4.50 2.89
C THR A 140 -18.87 4.41 3.36
N ASN A 141 -19.64 3.46 2.83
CA ASN A 141 -21.01 3.16 3.21
C ASN A 141 -21.06 1.99 4.22
N ASP A 142 -22.26 1.63 4.67
CA ASP A 142 -22.49 0.59 5.69
C ASP A 142 -22.05 -0.83 5.26
N ASN A 143 -21.70 -1.03 3.98
CA ASN A 143 -21.12 -2.28 3.50
C ASN A 143 -19.59 -2.35 3.70
N GLY A 144 -18.96 -1.23 4.07
CA GLY A 144 -17.55 -1.17 4.40
C GLY A 144 -17.24 -1.94 5.67
N LYS A 145 -16.55 -3.07 5.53
CA LYS A 145 -16.04 -3.84 6.66
C LYS A 145 -14.52 -3.87 6.59
N GLY A 146 -13.90 -3.50 7.71
CA GLY A 146 -12.46 -3.69 7.90
C GLY A 146 -12.09 -5.15 8.11
N PHE A 147 -10.93 -5.35 8.69
CA PHE A 147 -10.41 -6.67 9.03
C PHE A 147 -10.66 -6.96 10.49
N GLU A 148 -11.03 -8.21 10.80
CA GLU A 148 -11.00 -8.71 12.16
C GLU A 148 -9.56 -8.67 12.71
N PRO A 149 -9.36 -8.66 14.04
CA PRO A 149 -8.03 -8.70 14.64
C PRO A 149 -7.20 -9.87 14.07
N HIS A 150 -6.05 -9.57 13.49
CA HIS A 150 -5.14 -10.56 12.89
C HIS A 150 -3.67 -10.10 12.94
N ARG A 151 -2.75 -11.00 12.60
CA ARG A 151 -1.34 -10.70 12.34
C ARG A 151 -1.07 -10.92 10.84
N ASP A 152 -0.44 -9.96 10.19
CA ASP A 152 -0.13 -10.05 8.75
C ASP A 152 0.89 -11.14 8.43
N ALA A 153 1.84 -11.39 9.33
CA ALA A 153 2.83 -12.44 9.17
C ALA A 153 3.23 -13.08 10.50
N GLU A 154 3.38 -14.40 10.48
CA GLU A 154 3.95 -15.20 11.56
C GLU A 154 5.15 -15.97 11.01
N TYR A 155 6.35 -15.43 11.19
CA TYR A 155 7.57 -16.10 10.73
C TYR A 155 8.16 -16.98 11.83
N ILE A 156 8.40 -18.25 11.50
CA ILE A 156 9.14 -19.18 12.36
C ILE A 156 10.65 -18.95 12.13
N GLY A 157 11.35 -18.41 13.13
CA GLY A 157 12.80 -18.17 13.13
C GLY A 157 13.21 -16.73 13.46
N ASP A 158 14.41 -16.53 14.01
CA ASP A 158 14.85 -15.23 14.56
C ASP A 158 15.15 -14.15 13.51
N ASN A 159 15.42 -14.53 12.26
CA ASN A 159 15.91 -13.61 11.23
C ASN A 159 14.83 -12.71 10.60
N LEU A 160 13.55 -13.11 10.65
CA LEU A 160 12.43 -12.33 10.08
C LEU A 160 11.63 -11.56 11.14
N LYS A 161 11.96 -11.71 12.43
CA LYS A 161 11.30 -11.00 13.56
C LYS A 161 11.47 -9.47 13.55
N ARG A 162 12.23 -8.91 12.59
CA ARG A 162 12.53 -7.47 12.47
C ARG A 162 12.00 -6.85 11.17
N SER A 163 10.85 -7.33 10.70
CA SER A 163 10.24 -6.86 9.45
C SER A 163 8.96 -6.06 9.76
N PRO A 164 9.06 -4.79 10.19
CA PRO A 164 7.86 -4.00 10.44
C PRO A 164 7.10 -3.73 9.14
N PHE A 165 5.78 -3.68 9.22
CA PHE A 165 4.92 -3.25 8.12
C PHE A 165 4.73 -1.74 8.14
N CYS A 166 4.64 -1.13 6.96
CA CYS A 166 4.29 0.28 6.78
C CYS A 166 2.91 0.36 6.13
N GLN A 167 1.98 1.10 6.76
CA GLN A 167 0.63 1.30 6.23
C GLN A 167 0.38 2.78 5.96
N VAL A 168 -0.02 3.10 4.73
CA VAL A 168 -0.39 4.45 4.30
C VAL A 168 -1.91 4.57 4.17
N GLY A 169 -2.51 5.52 4.87
CA GLY A 169 -3.92 5.85 4.73
C GLY A 169 -4.15 6.83 3.59
N CYS A 170 -4.91 6.43 2.58
CA CYS A 170 -5.28 7.32 1.47
C CYS A 170 -6.64 8.00 1.64
N GLY A 171 -7.35 7.82 2.76
CA GLY A 171 -8.67 8.39 3.06
C GLY A 171 -8.70 9.08 4.42
N ASP A 172 -9.76 9.86 4.68
CA ASP A 172 -10.00 10.41 6.02
C ASP A 172 -10.34 9.27 6.99
N LYS A 173 -9.47 9.02 7.96
CA LYS A 173 -9.64 7.96 8.97
C LYS A 173 -10.49 8.38 10.17
N SER A 174 -10.98 9.63 10.23
CA SER A 174 -11.75 10.16 11.37
C SER A 174 -13.06 9.41 11.66
N LYS A 175 -13.52 8.55 10.74
CA LYS A 175 -14.76 7.76 10.87
C LYS A 175 -14.55 6.26 11.07
N ALA A 176 -13.31 5.77 11.11
CA ALA A 176 -13.05 4.37 11.41
C ALA A 176 -13.10 4.18 12.94
N SER A 177 -14.28 3.87 13.48
CA SER A 177 -14.39 3.42 14.87
C SER A 177 -13.67 2.07 15.00
N CYS A 178 -12.57 2.02 15.76
CA CYS A 178 -12.07 0.75 16.27
C CYS A 178 -13.16 0.13 17.15
N CYS A 179 -13.58 -1.09 16.81
CA CYS A 179 -14.14 -2.03 17.78
C CYS A 179 -12.99 -2.87 18.36
#